data_AF-A0A8S2SNQ2-F1
#
_entry.id   AF-A0A8S2SNQ2-F1
#
_cell.length_a   1.000
_cell.length_b   1.000
_cell.length_c   1.000
_cell.angle_alpha   90.00
_cell.angle_beta   90.00
_cell.angle_gamma   90.00
#
_symmetry.space_group_name_H-M   'P 1'
#
loop_
_entity.id
_entity.type
_entity.pdbx_description
1 polymer ?
#
loop_
_entity_poly.entity_id
_entity_poly.type
_entity_poly.pdbx_seq_one_letter_code
_entity_poly.pdbx_strand_id
1 'polypeptide(L)' 'MLTTIPNTRLMNEYEWRALGIQQGPHWEHYLIHKPEPFVLMFRRLLKYRAELNPAMQQQNTHFPTTRMPTS' A
#
# COMPACT_ATOMS: atom_id res chain seq x y z
N MET A 1 -5.22 -7.92 -27.60
CA MET A 1 -6.70 -7.84 -27.51
C MET A 1 -7.03 -6.77 -26.49
N LEU A 2 -7.83 -5.76 -26.87
CA LEU A 2 -8.17 -4.62 -26.03
C LEU A 2 -9.09 -5.08 -24.88
N THR A 3 -8.52 -5.28 -23.70
CA THR A 3 -9.26 -5.60 -22.49
C THR A 3 -9.92 -4.31 -21.99
N THR A 4 -11.26 -4.26 -22.03
CA THR A 4 -12.07 -3.13 -21.60
C THR A 4 -11.96 -2.91 -20.09
N ILE A 5 -11.71 -1.67 -19.64
CA ILE A 5 -11.72 -1.32 -18.22
C ILE A 5 -13.18 -1.28 -17.73
N PRO A 6 -13.55 -2.05 -16.69
CA PRO A 6 -14.89 -1.99 -16.11
C PRO A 6 -15.10 -0.67 -15.36
N ASN A 7 -16.19 0.03 -15.66
CA ASN A 7 -16.56 1.30 -15.03
C ASN A 7 -17.63 1.16 -13.92
N THR A 8 -18.16 -0.05 -13.71
CA THR A 8 -19.20 -0.35 -12.71
C THR A 8 -18.69 -1.15 -11.51
N ARG A 9 -17.52 -1.80 -11.62
CA ARG A 9 -16.94 -2.64 -10.58
C ARG A 9 -15.42 -2.46 -10.48
N LEU A 10 -14.89 -2.60 -9.27
CA LEU A 10 -13.45 -2.65 -9.03
C LEU A 10 -12.84 -3.94 -9.62
N MET A 11 -11.68 -3.81 -10.28
CA MET A 11 -10.88 -4.93 -10.76
C MET A 11 -10.17 -5.66 -9.62
N ASN A 12 -10.11 -6.99 -9.70
CA ASN A 12 -9.21 -7.78 -8.87
C ASN A 12 -7.78 -7.78 -9.43
N GLU A 13 -6.83 -8.37 -8.70
CA GLU A 13 -5.42 -8.44 -9.10
C GLU A 13 -5.19 -9.04 -10.48
N TYR A 14 -5.89 -10.13 -10.78
CA TYR A 14 -5.77 -10.79 -12.08
C TYR A 14 -6.25 -9.90 -13.23
N GLU A 15 -7.37 -9.20 -13.05
CA GLU A 15 -7.99 -8.34 -14.07
C GLU A 15 -7.12 -7.15 -14.44
N TRP A 16 -6.57 -6.42 -13.46
CA TRP A 16 -5.70 -5.28 -13.78
C TRP A 16 -4.33 -5.73 -14.29
N ARG A 17 -3.82 -6.90 -13.89
CA ARG A 17 -2.60 -7.48 -14.49
C ARG A 17 -2.83 -7.89 -15.94
N ALA A 18 -4.01 -8.37 -16.29
CA ALA A 18 -4.38 -8.70 -17.68
C ALA A 18 -4.48 -7.46 -18.58
N LEU A 19 -4.63 -6.25 -18.01
CA LEU A 19 -4.49 -4.97 -18.71
C LEU A 19 -3.03 -4.56 -18.95
N GLY A 20 -2.06 -5.34 -18.45
CA GLY A 20 -0.64 -5.03 -18.53
C GLY A 20 -0.12 -4.12 -17.42
N ILE A 21 -0.93 -3.82 -16.40
CA ILE A 21 -0.51 -3.00 -15.27
C ILE A 21 0.43 -3.82 -14.38
N GLN A 22 1.63 -3.30 -14.14
CA GLN A 22 2.65 -3.94 -13.32
C GLN A 22 2.84 -3.16 -12.02
N GLN A 23 2.46 -3.78 -10.90
CA GLN A 23 2.71 -3.28 -9.55
C GLN A 23 3.19 -4.41 -8.64
N GLY A 24 3.75 -4.03 -7.48
CA GLY A 24 4.15 -4.96 -6.43
C GLY A 24 2.97 -5.79 -5.87
N PRO A 25 3.21 -6.68 -4.92
CA PRO A 25 2.14 -7.47 -4.32
C PRO A 25 1.23 -6.61 -3.42
N HIS A 26 0.00 -7.08 -3.23
CA HIS A 26 -1.01 -6.50 -2.31
C HIS A 26 -1.55 -5.10 -2.70
N TRP A 27 -1.43 -4.71 -3.96
CA TRP A 27 -2.13 -3.54 -4.47
C TRP A 27 -3.58 -3.90 -4.82
N GLU A 28 -4.51 -3.12 -4.28
CA GLU A 28 -5.95 -3.27 -4.51
C GLU A 28 -6.46 -2.08 -5.31
N HIS A 29 -7.20 -2.33 -6.38
CA HIS A 29 -7.96 -1.29 -7.06
C HIS A 29 -9.12 -0.86 -6.15
N TYR A 30 -9.07 0.37 -5.67
CA TYR A 30 -9.89 0.84 -4.55
C TYR A 30 -11.10 1.65 -4.99
N LEU A 31 -10.95 2.48 -6.02
CA LEU A 31 -11.97 3.45 -6.39
C LEU A 31 -12.05 3.60 -7.91
N ILE A 32 -13.28 3.69 -8.42
CA ILE A 32 -13.56 4.01 -9.82
C ILE A 32 -13.79 5.50 -9.95
N HIS A 33 -12.93 6.17 -10.72
CA HIS A 33 -13.11 7.57 -11.02
C HIS A 33 -14.05 7.74 -12.23
N LYS A 34 -15.35 8.00 -11.96
CA LYS A 34 -16.36 8.10 -13.03
C LYS A 34 -16.07 9.16 -14.11
N PRO A 35 -15.56 10.37 -13.77
CA PRO A 35 -15.25 11.38 -14.79
C PRO A 35 -14.16 10.93 -15.77
N GLU A 36 -13.17 10.17 -15.30
CA GLU A 36 -12.04 9.68 -16.10
C GLU A 36 -11.82 8.18 -15.84
N PRO A 37 -12.49 7.28 -16.59
CA PRO A 37 -12.48 5.84 -16.31
C PRO A 37 -11.12 5.17 -16.55
N PHE A 38 -10.22 5.86 -17.23
CA PHE A 38 -8.83 5.44 -17.43
C PHE A 38 -7.92 5.78 -16.24
N VAL A 39 -8.39 6.59 -15.28
CA VAL A 39 -7.67 6.85 -14.04
C VAL A 39 -7.97 5.74 -13.05
N LEU A 40 -6.93 4.95 -12.76
CA LEU A 40 -7.02 3.79 -11.85
C LEU A 40 -6.40 4.13 -10.50
N MET A 41 -7.18 3.95 -9.44
CA MET A 41 -6.76 4.29 -8.08
C MET A 41 -6.47 3.01 -7.29
N PHE A 42 -5.23 2.89 -6.82
CA PHE A 42 -4.77 1.72 -6.07
C PHE A 42 -4.42 2.09 -4.62
N ARG A 43 -4.65 1.16 -3.69
CA ARG A 43 -4.21 1.25 -2.30
C ARG A 43 -3.45 -0.02 -1.90
N ARG A 44 -2.60 0.08 -0.87
CA ARG A 44 -1.93 -1.07 -0.26
C ARG A 44 -1.91 -0.91 1.26
N LEU A 45 -2.09 -2.01 1.99
CA LEU A 45 -1.97 -2.01 3.45
C LEU A 45 -0.55 -1.62 3.88
N LEU A 46 -0.46 -0.66 4.81
CA LEU A 46 0.83 -0.19 5.35
C LEU A 46 1.58 -1.29 6.13
N LYS A 47 0.83 -2.21 6.74
CA LYS A 47 1.37 -3.27 7.62
C LYS A 47 2.30 -4.25 6.92
N TYR A 48 2.19 -4.42 5.59
CA TYR A 48 3.09 -5.30 4.84
C TYR A 48 4.57 -4.88 4.94
N ARG A 49 4.86 -3.57 5.10
CA ARG A 49 6.24 -3.10 5.33
C ARG A 49 6.69 -3.22 6.79
N ALA A 50 5.76 -3.23 7.73
CA ALA A 50 6.05 -3.29 9.16
C ALA A 50 6.40 -4.72 9.62
N GLU A 51 5.75 -5.74 9.05
CA GLU A 51 6.00 -7.14 9.39
C GLU A 51 7.32 -7.67 8.79
N LEU A 52 7.75 -7.14 7.64
CA LEU A 52 9.02 -7.49 7.01
C LEU A 52 10.25 -6.81 7.66
N ASN A 53 10.04 -5.80 8.51
CA ASN A 53 11.11 -5.06 9.20
C ASN A 53 10.93 -5.08 10.73
N PRO A 54 11.14 -6.23 11.41
CA PRO A 54 11.21 -6.26 12.88
C PRO A 54 12.31 -5.32 13.44
N ALA A 55 13.29 -4.95 12.62
CA ALA A 55 14.37 -4.03 12.97
C ALA A 55 13.93 -2.56 13.15
N MET A 56 12.82 -2.11 12.54
CA MET A 56 12.34 -0.74 12.70
C MET A 56 11.56 -0.51 13.99
N GLN A 57 11.15 -1.58 14.68
CA GLN A 57 10.39 -1.47 15.94
C GLN A 57 11.30 -1.22 17.17
N GLN A 58 12.61 -1.42 17.05
CA GLN A 58 13.54 -1.28 18.19
C GLN A 58 14.16 0.13 18.34
N GLN A 59 13.98 1.04 17.37
CA GLN A 59 14.63 2.37 17.41
C GLN A 59 13.83 3.45 18.15
N ASN A 60 12.61 3.18 18.61
CA ASN A 60 11.77 4.18 19.30
C ASN A 60 11.67 4.00 20.82
N THR A 61 12.50 3.16 21.46
CA THR A 61 12.40 2.87 22.90
C THR A 61 13.51 3.41 23.79
N HIS A 62 14.53 4.07 23.25
CA HIS A 62 15.60 4.67 24.05
C HIS A 62 15.49 6.19 24.06
N PHE A 63 14.59 6.72 24.90
CA PHE A 63 14.81 8.02 25.51
C PHE A 63 15.89 7.83 26.59
N PRO A 64 17.06 8.50 26.52
CA PRO A 64 17.97 8.51 27.63
C PRO A 64 17.33 9.33 28.76
N THR A 65 16.69 8.65 29.71
CA THR A 65 16.43 9.24 31.04
C THR A 65 17.79 9.46 31.68
N THR A 66 18.37 10.64 31.46
CA THR A 66 19.51 11.14 32.22
C THR A 66 19.08 11.15 33.69
N ARG A 67 19.48 10.11 34.44
CA ARG A 67 19.42 10.17 35.89
C ARG A 67 20.44 11.22 36.32
N MET A 68 19.95 12.33 36.86
CA MET A 68 20.78 13.29 37.58
C MET A 68 21.49 12.54 38.72
N PRO A 69 22.83 12.66 38.88
CA PRO A 69 23.48 12.23 40.10
C PRO A 69 23.13 13.23 41.21
N THR A 70 22.43 12.77 42.24
CA THR A 70 22.27 13.53 43.49
C THR A 70 23.62 13.62 44.18
N SER A 71 24.05 14.84 44.54
CA SER A 71 25.12 15.12 45.49
C SER A 71 24.56 15.75 46.75
#